data_AF-A0A1I7ZW27-F1
#
_entry.id   AF-A0A1I7ZW27-F1
#
_cell.length_a   1.000
_cell.length_b   1.000
_cell.length_c   1.000
_cell.angle_alpha   90.00
_cell.angle_beta   90.00
_cell.angle_gamma   90.00
#
_symmetry.space_group_name_H-M   'P 1'
#
loop_
_entity.id
_entity.type
_entity.pdbx_description
1 polymer ?
#
loop_
_entity_poly.entity_id
_entity_poly.type
_entity_poly.pdbx_seq_one_letter_code
_entity_poly.pdbx_strand_id
1 'polypeptide(L)'
;MSPEALGVDGNVGKKKLAKLQAKAEKRAQREYELAEREERKKREAEQERREEERRRAEDEAEKAAELKAKLEREERERREHEEYLKMKEQFEIGEEGFDQLEEEESENLMRDFVNYVQKTKVVYMDELAKQFKLRTEDALNRLNFFVENGTLSGVFDDRGKFIYITEEEMHAVAKFITQRGRVSVTQLADYSNKLINLEPAA
;
A
#
# COMPACT_ATOMS: atom_id res chain seq x y z
N MET A 1 27.80 -54.61 78.12
CA MET A 1 27.02 -55.82 78.44
C MET A 1 27.59 -56.96 77.62
N SER A 2 28.29 -57.88 78.29
CA SER A 2 28.54 -59.23 77.77
C SER A 2 27.21 -59.90 77.40
N PRO A 3 27.23 -60.84 76.45
CA PRO A 3 26.68 -62.13 76.82
C PRO A 3 27.59 -63.28 76.42
N GLU A 4 27.89 -64.07 77.44
CA GLU A 4 28.23 -65.47 77.37
C GLU A 4 27.20 -66.30 76.59
N ALA A 5 27.63 -67.53 76.30
CA ALA A 5 26.82 -68.73 76.11
C ALA A 5 26.19 -68.92 74.73
N LEU A 6 26.91 -69.66 73.89
CA LEU A 6 26.37 -70.89 73.30
C LEU A 6 27.52 -71.89 73.17
N GLY A 7 27.71 -72.69 74.23
CA GLY A 7 28.47 -73.91 74.14
C GLY A 7 27.76 -74.87 73.18
N VAL A 8 28.50 -75.38 72.19
CA VAL A 8 28.26 -76.70 71.63
C VAL A 8 29.62 -77.35 71.42
N ASP A 9 29.91 -78.23 72.35
CA ASP A 9 30.95 -79.24 72.32
C ASP A 9 30.89 -80.09 71.05
N GLY A 10 32.05 -80.55 70.58
CA GLY A 10 32.16 -81.47 69.45
C GLY A 10 32.91 -80.88 68.26
N ASN A 11 34.19 -81.25 68.16
CA ASN A 11 35.08 -81.15 67.01
C ASN A 11 34.29 -81.06 65.68
N VAL A 12 34.12 -79.84 65.17
CA VAL A 12 33.29 -79.58 63.97
C VAL A 12 34.00 -80.23 62.79
N GLY A 13 33.59 -81.44 62.44
CA GLY A 13 34.23 -82.20 61.37
C GLY A 13 34.32 -81.37 60.09
N LYS A 14 35.41 -81.53 59.32
CA LYS A 14 35.73 -80.76 58.10
C LYS A 14 34.53 -80.50 57.18
N LYS A 15 33.57 -81.43 57.12
CA LYS A 15 32.31 -81.32 56.36
C LYS A 15 31.36 -80.21 56.86
N LYS A 16 31.22 -79.97 58.18
CA LYS A 16 30.38 -78.89 58.74
C LYS A 16 31.01 -77.52 58.53
N LEU A 17 32.34 -77.39 58.64
CA LEU A 17 33.07 -76.14 58.37
C LEU A 17 32.94 -75.74 56.89
N ALA A 18 33.15 -76.68 55.97
CA ALA A 18 32.94 -76.45 54.54
C ALA A 18 31.50 -76.05 54.21
N LYS A 19 30.49 -76.63 54.90
CA LYS A 19 29.08 -76.24 54.73
C LYS A 19 28.78 -74.83 55.26
N LEU A 20 29.41 -74.41 56.36
CA LEU A 20 29.29 -73.05 56.90
C LEU A 20 29.96 -72.02 55.99
N GLN A 21 31.15 -72.32 55.46
CA GLN A 21 31.85 -71.48 54.48
C GLN A 21 31.06 -71.35 53.18
N ALA A 22 30.58 -72.45 52.60
CA ALA A 22 29.73 -72.41 51.41
C ALA A 22 28.42 -71.64 51.63
N LYS A 23 27.83 -71.69 52.84
CA LYS A 23 26.65 -70.89 53.19
C LYS A 23 26.98 -69.40 53.32
N ALA A 24 28.15 -69.06 53.85
CA ALA A 24 28.64 -67.69 53.97
C ALA A 24 28.97 -67.09 52.59
N GLU A 25 29.68 -67.82 51.73
CA GLU A 25 29.97 -67.40 50.35
C GLU A 25 28.69 -67.22 49.53
N LYS A 26 27.73 -68.15 49.63
CA LYS A 26 26.43 -68.01 48.96
C LYS A 26 25.62 -66.82 49.49
N ARG A 27 25.78 -66.44 50.77
CA ARG A 27 25.16 -65.24 51.34
C ARG A 27 25.84 -63.98 50.82
N ALA A 28 27.17 -63.95 50.80
CA ALA A 28 27.95 -62.83 50.28
C ALA A 28 27.70 -62.58 48.78
N GLN A 29 27.60 -63.65 47.97
CA GLN A 29 27.26 -63.55 46.55
C GLN A 29 25.87 -62.93 46.32
N ARG A 30 24.87 -63.37 47.09
CA ARG A 30 23.51 -62.81 47.02
C ARG A 30 23.46 -61.35 47.45
N GLU A 31 24.21 -60.98 48.48
CA GLU A 31 24.28 -59.61 48.97
C GLU A 31 24.96 -58.68 47.94
N TYR A 32 26.03 -59.13 47.31
CA TYR A 32 26.69 -58.43 46.21
C TYR A 32 25.76 -58.26 45.00
N GLU A 33 25.08 -59.32 44.58
CA GLU A 33 24.12 -59.28 43.46
C GLU A 33 22.94 -58.35 43.74
N LEU A 34 22.43 -58.32 44.97
CA LEU A 34 21.38 -57.40 45.39
C LEU A 34 21.87 -55.94 45.38
N ALA A 35 23.07 -55.68 45.92
CA ALA A 35 23.66 -54.35 45.93
C ALA A 35 23.92 -53.82 44.51
N GLU A 36 24.45 -54.66 43.60
CA GLU A 36 24.66 -54.28 42.20
C GLU A 36 23.33 -53.98 41.50
N ARG A 37 22.28 -54.76 41.77
CA ARG A 37 20.95 -54.54 41.20
C ARG A 37 20.30 -53.26 41.72
N GLU A 38 20.48 -52.93 43.00
CA GLU A 38 20.01 -51.67 43.58
C GLU A 38 20.78 -50.46 43.04
N GLU A 39 22.10 -50.56 42.90
CA GLU A 39 22.93 -49.51 42.32
C GLU A 39 22.57 -49.25 40.85
N ARG A 40 22.35 -50.32 40.07
CA ARG A 40 21.90 -50.20 38.68
C ARG A 40 20.53 -49.52 38.58
N LYS A 41 19.56 -49.94 39.39
CA LYS A 41 18.23 -49.28 39.45
C LYS A 41 18.32 -47.81 39.85
N LYS A 42 19.21 -47.46 40.80
CA LYS A 42 19.39 -46.09 41.23
C LYS A 42 19.98 -45.22 40.11
N ARG A 43 20.96 -45.73 39.37
CA ARG A 43 21.56 -45.06 38.21
C ARG A 43 20.56 -44.87 37.08
N GLU A 44 19.79 -45.90 36.74
CA GLU A 44 18.74 -45.83 35.72
C GLU A 44 17.67 -44.79 36.09
N ALA A 45 17.19 -44.79 37.34
CA ALA A 45 16.20 -43.82 37.82
C ALA A 45 16.74 -42.38 37.94
N GLU A 46 18.05 -42.20 38.11
CA GLU A 46 18.68 -40.88 38.09
C GLU A 46 18.86 -40.37 36.65
N GLN A 47 19.24 -41.25 35.71
CA GLN A 47 19.32 -40.93 34.30
C GLN A 47 17.93 -40.57 33.73
N GLU A 48 16.91 -41.37 34.02
CA GLU A 48 15.53 -41.11 33.56
C GLU A 48 15.01 -39.76 34.07
N ARG A 49 15.23 -39.44 35.35
CA ARG A 49 14.85 -38.13 35.91
C ARG A 49 15.57 -36.96 35.23
N ARG A 50 16.86 -37.12 34.93
CA ARG A 50 17.65 -36.09 34.26
C ARG A 50 17.22 -35.90 32.80
N GLU A 51 16.87 -36.97 32.11
CA GLU A 51 16.33 -36.91 30.75
C GLU A 51 14.94 -36.27 30.72
N GLU A 52 14.09 -36.59 31.69
CA GLU A 52 12.77 -35.99 31.81
C GLU A 52 12.87 -34.48 32.11
N GLU A 53 13.76 -34.07 33.01
CA GLU A 53 14.02 -32.65 33.31
C GLU A 53 14.55 -31.91 32.09
N ARG A 54 15.49 -32.50 31.34
CA ARG A 54 16.00 -31.93 30.10
C ARG A 54 14.90 -31.77 29.05
N ARG A 55 14.04 -32.78 28.87
CA ARG A 55 12.92 -32.72 27.92
C ARG A 55 11.91 -31.64 28.31
N ARG A 56 11.58 -31.51 29.60
CA ARG A 56 10.70 -30.44 30.09
C ARG A 56 11.30 -29.04 29.86
N ALA A 57 12.60 -28.88 30.09
CA ALA A 57 13.29 -27.62 29.83
C ALA A 57 13.35 -27.27 28.33
N GLU A 58 13.56 -28.27 27.46
CA GLU A 58 13.50 -28.10 26.00
C GLU A 58 12.09 -27.69 25.54
N ASP A 59 11.04 -28.38 26.02
CA ASP A 59 9.64 -28.06 25.69
C ASP A 59 9.24 -26.64 26.15
N GLU A 60 9.72 -26.21 27.33
CA GLU A 60 9.46 -24.86 27.85
C GLU A 60 10.20 -23.78 27.06
N ALA A 61 11.46 -24.04 26.68
CA ALA A 61 12.24 -23.15 25.84
C ALA A 61 11.65 -23.00 24.43
N GLU A 62 11.16 -24.10 23.84
CA GLU A 62 10.49 -24.08 22.53
C GLU A 62 9.21 -23.24 22.58
N LYS A 63 8.35 -23.46 23.58
CA LYS A 63 7.12 -22.66 23.78
C LYS A 63 7.42 -21.17 24.00
N ALA A 64 8.45 -20.85 24.78
CA ALA A 64 8.86 -19.47 25.00
C ALA A 64 9.37 -18.80 23.71
N ALA A 65 10.12 -19.54 22.88
CA ALA A 65 10.59 -19.06 21.58
C ALA A 65 9.44 -18.83 20.60
N GLU A 66 8.47 -19.76 20.54
CA GLU A 66 7.28 -19.63 19.68
C GLU A 66 6.42 -18.42 20.07
N LEU A 67 6.16 -18.22 21.37
CA LEU A 67 5.40 -17.07 21.86
C LEU A 67 6.09 -15.74 21.53
N LYS A 68 7.42 -15.69 21.68
CA LYS A 68 8.20 -14.49 21.33
C LYS A 68 8.15 -14.20 19.83
N ALA A 69 8.32 -15.22 18.99
CA ALA A 69 8.23 -15.08 17.54
C ALA A 69 6.84 -14.62 17.08
N LYS A 70 5.78 -15.12 17.71
CA LYS A 70 4.41 -14.70 17.44
C LYS A 70 4.16 -13.24 17.82
N LEU A 71 4.65 -12.82 18.99
CA LEU A 71 4.50 -11.43 19.45
C LEU A 71 5.27 -10.45 18.55
N GLU A 72 6.48 -10.81 18.13
CA GLU A 72 7.29 -9.98 17.20
C GLU A 72 6.62 -9.85 15.83
N ARG A 73 6.01 -10.94 15.34
CA ARG A 73 5.25 -10.91 14.08
C ARG A 73 4.01 -10.03 14.19
N GLU A 74 3.23 -10.17 15.25
CA GLU A 74 2.03 -9.35 15.48
C GLU A 74 2.38 -7.86 15.63
N GLU A 75 3.46 -7.53 16.34
CA GLU A 75 3.93 -6.15 16.47
C GLU A 75 4.37 -5.58 15.12
N ARG A 76 5.08 -6.37 14.30
CA ARG A 76 5.49 -5.97 12.96
C ARG A 76 4.29 -5.75 12.04
N GLU A 77 3.34 -6.69 12.02
CA GLU A 77 2.10 -6.57 11.23
C GLU A 77 1.28 -5.34 11.66
N ARG A 78 1.23 -5.03 12.97
CA ARG A 78 0.56 -3.81 13.46
C ARG A 78 1.26 -2.53 12.99
N ARG A 79 2.60 -2.47 13.08
CA ARG A 79 3.38 -1.31 12.60
C ARG A 79 3.21 -1.12 11.09
N GLU A 80 3.31 -2.19 10.32
CA GLU A 80 3.11 -2.16 8.86
C GLU A 80 1.67 -1.72 8.52
N HIS A 81 0.66 -2.13 9.29
CA HIS A 81 -0.71 -1.68 9.10
C HIS A 81 -0.92 -0.20 9.47
N GLU A 82 -0.32 0.27 10.56
CA GLU A 82 -0.33 1.69 10.95
C GLU A 82 0.38 2.56 9.89
N GLU A 83 1.50 2.10 9.34
CA GLU A 83 2.21 2.78 8.25
C GLU A 83 1.37 2.79 6.97
N TYR A 84 0.75 1.65 6.62
CA TYR A 84 -0.16 1.56 5.47
C TYR A 84 -1.34 2.51 5.61
N LEU A 85 -1.98 2.57 6.78
CA LEU A 85 -3.08 3.49 7.03
C LEU A 85 -2.65 4.96 6.93
N LYS A 86 -1.47 5.32 7.45
CA LYS A 86 -0.92 6.68 7.30
C LYS A 86 -0.62 7.01 5.85
N MET A 87 -0.03 6.08 5.08
CA MET A 87 0.20 6.28 3.65
C MET A 87 -1.11 6.40 2.88
N LYS A 88 -2.10 5.57 3.21
CA LYS A 88 -3.45 5.62 2.61
C LYS A 88 -4.12 6.96 2.93
N GLU A 89 -4.10 7.39 4.18
CA GLU A 89 -4.67 8.67 4.61
C GLU A 89 -3.94 9.85 3.96
N GLN A 90 -2.61 9.82 3.83
CA GLN A 90 -1.87 10.85 3.09
C GLN A 90 -2.22 10.89 1.59
N PHE A 91 -2.53 9.73 1.01
CA PHE A 91 -2.98 9.63 -0.38
C PHE A 91 -4.44 10.11 -0.55
N GLU A 92 -5.33 9.73 0.38
CA GLU A 92 -6.77 10.04 0.38
C GLU A 92 -7.04 11.52 0.73
N ILE A 93 -6.26 12.12 1.63
CA ILE A 93 -6.29 13.56 1.92
C ILE A 93 -5.82 14.38 0.69
N GLY A 94 -5.02 13.78 -0.19
CA GLY A 94 -4.65 14.38 -1.47
C GLY A 94 -5.76 14.38 -2.51
N GLU A 95 -6.83 13.59 -2.33
CA GLU A 95 -7.88 13.40 -3.34
C GLU A 95 -9.10 14.30 -3.05
N GLU A 96 -9.51 14.45 -1.79
CA GLU A 96 -10.71 15.25 -1.42
C GLU A 96 -10.48 16.78 -1.34
N GLY A 97 -9.23 17.26 -1.27
CA GLY A 97 -8.89 18.69 -1.23
C GLY A 97 -8.29 19.24 -2.54
N PHE A 98 -7.96 18.36 -3.48
CA PHE A 98 -7.32 18.70 -4.75
C PHE A 98 -8.37 18.94 -5.83
N ASP A 99 -9.48 18.19 -5.82
CA ASP A 99 -10.55 18.34 -6.81
C ASP A 99 -11.17 19.75 -6.83
N GLN A 100 -11.49 20.36 -5.68
CA GLN A 100 -12.11 21.71 -5.70
C GLN A 100 -11.14 22.80 -6.16
N LEU A 101 -9.85 22.70 -5.81
CA LEU A 101 -8.85 23.68 -6.25
C LEU A 101 -8.49 23.48 -7.72
N GLU A 102 -8.39 22.22 -8.20
CA GLU A 102 -8.19 21.93 -9.62
C GLU A 102 -9.41 22.27 -10.48
N GLU A 103 -10.63 22.03 -9.98
CA GLU A 103 -11.87 22.43 -10.65
C GLU A 103 -11.96 23.95 -10.76
N GLU A 104 -11.70 24.71 -9.67
CA GLU A 104 -11.68 26.17 -9.70
C GLU A 104 -10.56 26.71 -10.60
N GLU A 105 -9.36 26.12 -10.60
CA GLU A 105 -8.28 26.48 -11.52
C GLU A 105 -8.65 26.19 -12.99
N SER A 106 -9.32 25.07 -13.24
CA SER A 106 -9.81 24.67 -14.57
C SER A 106 -10.91 25.60 -15.08
N GLU A 107 -11.87 25.97 -14.23
CA GLU A 107 -12.92 26.95 -14.55
C GLU A 107 -12.34 28.33 -14.84
N ASN A 108 -11.38 28.78 -14.04
CA ASN A 108 -10.68 30.04 -14.28
C ASN A 108 -9.94 30.02 -15.63
N LEU A 109 -9.25 28.92 -15.95
CA LEU A 109 -8.56 28.76 -17.22
C LEU A 109 -9.52 28.80 -18.42
N MET A 110 -10.70 28.17 -18.30
CA MET A 110 -11.75 28.22 -19.32
C MET A 110 -12.28 29.64 -19.53
N ARG A 111 -12.52 30.38 -18.43
CA ARG A 111 -12.97 31.77 -18.51
C ARG A 111 -11.93 32.66 -19.16
N ASP A 112 -10.66 32.50 -18.79
CA ASP A 112 -9.56 33.27 -19.35
C ASP A 112 -9.35 32.97 -20.84
N PHE A 113 -9.57 31.72 -21.26
CA PHE A 113 -9.57 31.33 -22.67
C PHE A 113 -10.61 32.10 -23.49
N VAL A 114 -11.86 32.11 -23.03
CA VAL A 114 -12.95 32.84 -23.68
C VAL A 114 -12.65 34.34 -23.71
N ASN A 115 -12.22 34.91 -22.59
CA ASN A 115 -11.88 36.33 -22.48
C ASN A 115 -10.76 36.73 -23.45
N TYR A 116 -9.72 35.90 -23.57
CA TYR A 116 -8.60 36.16 -24.48
C TYR A 116 -9.07 36.19 -25.94
N VAL A 117 -9.94 35.25 -26.34
CA VAL A 117 -10.49 35.22 -27.70
C VAL A 117 -11.36 36.44 -27.99
N GLN A 118 -12.22 36.82 -27.04
CA GLN A 118 -13.11 37.98 -27.18
C GLN A 118 -12.33 39.30 -27.27
N LYS A 119 -11.28 39.48 -26.47
CA LYS A 119 -10.45 40.70 -26.48
C LYS A 119 -9.60 40.81 -27.74
N THR A 120 -8.95 39.72 -28.14
CA THR A 120 -8.00 39.73 -29.26
C THR A 120 -8.72 39.83 -30.61
N LYS A 121 -9.99 39.38 -30.70
CA LYS A 121 -10.84 39.36 -31.89
C LYS A 121 -10.33 38.44 -33.02
N VAL A 122 -9.08 38.62 -33.43
CA VAL A 122 -8.37 37.82 -34.43
C VAL A 122 -7.34 36.93 -33.73
N VAL A 123 -7.57 35.63 -33.74
CA VAL A 123 -6.74 34.68 -32.98
C VAL A 123 -6.10 33.66 -33.92
N TYR A 124 -4.78 33.52 -33.84
CA TYR A 124 -4.05 32.42 -34.48
C TYR A 124 -4.04 31.20 -33.56
N MET A 125 -4.36 30.01 -34.09
CA MET A 125 -4.43 28.80 -33.27
C MET A 125 -3.09 28.46 -32.61
N ASP A 126 -1.97 28.72 -33.29
CA ASP A 126 -0.62 28.52 -32.74
C ASP A 126 -0.31 29.47 -31.57
N GLU A 127 -0.81 30.70 -31.62
CA GLU A 127 -0.64 31.68 -30.53
C GLU A 127 -1.51 31.32 -29.33
N LEU A 128 -2.76 30.96 -29.60
CA LEU A 128 -3.69 30.47 -28.58
C LEU A 128 -3.15 29.24 -27.86
N ALA A 129 -2.63 28.27 -28.62
CA ALA A 129 -1.98 27.08 -28.09
C ALA A 129 -0.77 27.43 -27.20
N LYS A 130 0.07 28.38 -27.62
CA LYS A 130 1.23 28.83 -26.84
C LYS A 130 0.84 29.54 -25.54
N GLN A 131 -0.16 30.42 -25.57
CA GLN A 131 -0.63 31.16 -24.39
C GLN A 131 -1.14 30.21 -23.31
N PHE A 132 -1.93 29.22 -23.70
CA PHE A 132 -2.54 28.26 -22.77
C PHE A 132 -1.72 26.98 -22.57
N LYS A 133 -0.51 26.90 -23.17
CA LYS A 133 0.39 25.73 -23.14
C LYS A 133 -0.30 24.43 -23.59
N LEU A 134 -1.15 24.53 -24.60
CA LEU A 134 -1.89 23.42 -25.20
C LEU A 134 -1.25 23.01 -26.52
N ARG A 135 -1.61 21.82 -27.03
CA ARG A 135 -1.36 21.50 -28.44
C ARG A 135 -2.34 22.28 -29.31
N THR A 136 -1.95 22.57 -30.55
CA THR A 136 -2.82 23.29 -31.50
C THR A 136 -4.15 22.57 -31.72
N GLU A 137 -4.14 21.23 -31.77
CA GLU A 137 -5.35 20.40 -31.88
C GLU A 137 -6.26 20.53 -30.64
N ASP A 138 -5.68 20.58 -29.44
CA ASP A 138 -6.45 20.74 -28.19
C ASP A 138 -7.06 22.13 -28.10
N ALA A 139 -6.34 23.17 -28.53
CA ALA A 139 -6.85 24.54 -28.60
C ALA A 139 -8.03 24.65 -29.59
N LEU A 140 -7.91 23.98 -30.75
CA LEU A 140 -9.00 23.87 -31.74
C LEU A 140 -10.24 23.17 -31.15
N ASN A 141 -10.04 22.04 -30.48
CA ASN A 141 -11.13 21.27 -29.86
C ASN A 141 -11.85 22.10 -28.78
N ARG A 142 -11.10 22.78 -27.90
CA ARG A 142 -11.69 23.68 -26.88
C ARG A 142 -12.44 24.84 -27.52
N LEU A 143 -11.88 25.44 -28.55
CA LEU A 143 -12.54 26.54 -29.25
C LEU A 143 -13.84 26.08 -29.93
N ASN A 144 -13.84 24.92 -30.60
CA ASN A 144 -15.04 24.33 -31.17
C ASN A 144 -16.09 24.03 -30.09
N PHE A 145 -15.71 23.52 -28.93
CA PHE A 145 -16.62 23.31 -27.81
C PHE A 145 -17.33 24.61 -27.40
N PHE A 146 -16.60 25.73 -27.29
CA PHE A 146 -17.19 27.03 -26.99
C PHE A 146 -18.04 27.61 -28.12
N VAL A 147 -17.79 27.22 -29.37
CA VAL A 147 -18.64 27.60 -30.51
C VAL A 147 -19.93 26.78 -30.52
N GLU A 148 -19.84 25.48 -30.27
CA GLU A 148 -20.99 24.57 -30.22
C GLU A 148 -21.93 24.87 -29.05
N ASN A 149 -21.38 25.25 -27.89
CA ASN A 149 -22.18 25.64 -26.73
C ASN A 149 -22.73 27.08 -26.81
N GLY A 150 -22.37 27.84 -27.85
CA GLY A 150 -22.84 29.20 -28.10
C GLY A 150 -22.19 30.28 -27.24
N THR A 151 -21.14 29.96 -26.47
CA THR A 151 -20.38 30.96 -25.68
C THR A 151 -19.54 31.88 -26.59
N LEU A 152 -19.01 31.32 -27.67
CA LEU A 152 -18.26 32.04 -28.69
C LEU A 152 -18.94 31.91 -30.05
N SER A 153 -18.87 32.97 -30.85
CA SER A 153 -19.34 32.97 -32.23
C SER A 153 -18.24 33.50 -33.13
N GLY A 154 -17.99 32.86 -34.25
CA GLY A 154 -16.90 33.25 -35.14
C GLY A 154 -16.74 32.38 -36.36
N VAL A 155 -15.73 32.70 -37.16
CA VAL A 155 -15.41 31.99 -38.40
C VAL A 155 -13.96 31.51 -38.39
N PHE A 156 -13.77 30.30 -38.91
CA PHE A 156 -12.45 29.72 -39.14
C PHE A 156 -11.98 30.00 -40.56
N ASP A 157 -10.75 30.47 -40.69
CA ASP A 157 -10.02 30.57 -41.94
C ASP A 157 -9.31 29.24 -42.21
N ASP A 158 -9.15 28.87 -43.49
CA ASP A 158 -8.45 27.65 -43.92
C ASP A 158 -6.97 27.63 -43.52
N ARG A 159 -6.42 28.78 -43.09
CA ARG A 159 -5.04 28.96 -42.64
C ARG A 159 -4.85 28.84 -41.12
N GLY A 160 -5.86 28.39 -40.38
CA GLY A 160 -5.75 28.20 -38.92
C GLY A 160 -5.88 29.49 -38.11
N LYS A 161 -6.70 30.43 -38.60
CA LYS A 161 -7.06 31.66 -37.89
C LYS A 161 -8.54 31.61 -37.53
N PHE A 162 -8.87 32.05 -36.32
CA PHE A 162 -10.25 32.25 -35.88
C PHE A 162 -10.53 33.74 -35.76
N ILE A 163 -11.68 34.17 -36.27
CA ILE A 163 -12.17 35.54 -36.12
C ILE A 163 -13.43 35.48 -35.26
N TYR A 164 -13.34 36.03 -34.06
CA TYR A 164 -14.48 36.21 -33.19
C TYR A 164 -15.41 37.31 -33.75
N ILE A 165 -16.69 37.00 -33.84
CA ILE A 165 -17.73 37.92 -34.31
C ILE A 165 -18.81 37.94 -33.25
N THR A 166 -19.15 39.12 -32.75
CA THR A 166 -20.18 39.23 -31.72
C THR A 166 -21.55 38.93 -32.30
N GLU A 167 -22.50 38.54 -31.45
CA GLU A 167 -23.87 38.31 -31.89
C GLU A 167 -24.47 39.56 -32.57
N GLU A 168 -24.18 40.74 -32.02
CA GLU A 168 -24.64 42.03 -32.57
C GLU A 168 -24.10 42.28 -33.99
N GLU A 169 -22.82 42.01 -34.22
CA GLU A 169 -22.20 42.14 -35.55
C GLU A 169 -22.81 41.14 -36.54
N MET A 170 -23.05 39.90 -36.10
CA MET A 170 -23.69 38.87 -36.92
C MET A 170 -25.12 39.28 -37.31
N HIS A 171 -25.91 39.78 -36.35
CA HIS A 171 -27.26 40.28 -36.59
C HIS A 171 -27.26 41.50 -37.51
N ALA A 172 -26.29 42.40 -37.41
CA ALA A 172 -26.17 43.54 -38.30
C ALA A 172 -25.94 43.12 -39.76
N VAL A 173 -25.08 42.11 -39.98
CA VAL A 173 -24.84 41.52 -41.30
C VAL A 173 -26.08 40.81 -41.81
N ALA A 174 -26.76 40.01 -40.98
CA ALA A 174 -27.99 39.31 -41.35
C ALA A 174 -29.12 40.29 -41.73
N LYS A 175 -29.26 41.40 -41.00
CA LYS A 175 -30.22 42.47 -41.29
C LYS A 175 -29.93 43.14 -42.63
N PHE A 176 -28.67 43.39 -42.95
CA PHE A 176 -28.26 43.93 -44.25
C PHE A 176 -28.65 42.99 -45.40
N ILE A 177 -28.39 41.69 -45.27
CA ILE A 177 -28.77 40.68 -46.28
C ILE A 177 -30.29 40.65 -46.46
N THR A 178 -31.04 40.60 -45.35
CA THR A 178 -32.51 40.50 -45.37
C THR A 178 -33.16 41.73 -46.01
N GLN A 179 -32.63 42.93 -45.73
CA GLN A 179 -33.17 44.18 -46.28
C GLN A 179 -32.86 44.39 -47.76
N ARG A 180 -31.66 44.00 -48.21
CA ARG A 180 -31.24 44.13 -49.62
C ARG A 180 -31.76 42.99 -50.49
N GLY A 181 -32.06 41.83 -49.91
CA GLY A 181 -32.45 40.61 -50.63
C GLY A 181 -31.27 39.99 -51.37
N ARG A 182 -31.06 40.38 -52.64
CA ARG A 182 -29.93 39.87 -53.46
C ARG A 182 -28.70 40.72 -53.22
N VAL A 183 -27.67 40.13 -52.62
CA VAL A 183 -26.40 40.79 -52.32
C VAL A 183 -25.26 40.09 -53.05
N SER A 184 -24.40 40.85 -53.70
CA SER A 184 -23.16 40.32 -54.29
C SER A 184 -22.08 40.13 -53.23
N VAL A 185 -21.15 39.19 -53.44
CA VAL A 185 -20.06 38.92 -52.49
C VAL A 185 -19.22 40.17 -52.21
N THR A 186 -18.99 41.00 -53.23
CA THR A 186 -18.25 42.27 -53.09
C THR A 186 -18.98 43.25 -52.18
N GLN A 187 -20.29 43.43 -52.37
CA GLN A 187 -21.10 44.29 -51.51
C GLN A 187 -21.19 43.77 -50.08
N LEU A 188 -21.26 42.45 -49.90
CA LEU A 188 -21.25 41.83 -48.59
C LEU A 188 -19.91 42.09 -47.90
N ALA A 189 -18.79 41.87 -48.58
CA ALA A 189 -17.46 42.13 -48.03
C ALA A 189 -17.28 43.61 -47.64
N ASP A 190 -17.65 44.56 -48.51
CA ASP A 190 -17.55 46.00 -48.22
C ASP A 190 -18.39 46.42 -47.02
N TYR A 191 -19.56 45.81 -46.83
CA TYR A 191 -20.45 46.12 -45.72
C TYR A 191 -20.03 45.41 -44.43
N SER A 192 -19.61 44.15 -44.52
CA SER A 192 -19.05 43.39 -43.40
C SER A 192 -17.80 44.05 -42.83
N ASN A 193 -16.91 44.60 -43.67
CA ASN A 193 -15.74 45.36 -43.21
C ASN A 193 -16.09 46.64 -42.44
N LYS A 194 -17.31 47.18 -42.61
CA LYS A 194 -17.79 48.35 -41.86
C LYS A 194 -18.50 47.96 -40.57
N LEU A 195 -19.13 46.79 -40.54
CA LEU A 195 -19.91 46.30 -39.42
C LEU A 195 -19.07 45.55 -38.40
N ILE A 196 -18.04 44.83 -38.85
CA ILE A 196 -17.19 44.00 -38.01
C ILE A 196 -15.93 44.79 -37.67
N ASN A 197 -15.73 45.09 -36.39
CA ASN A 197 -14.49 45.67 -35.93
C ASN A 197 -13.49 44.54 -35.60
N LEU A 198 -12.30 44.61 -36.20
CA LEU A 198 -11.24 43.63 -36.02
C LEU A 198 -10.15 44.12 -35.05
N GLU A 199 -10.22 45.38 -34.61
CA GLU A 199 -9.31 45.91 -33.61
C GLU A 199 -9.58 45.24 -32.25
N PRO A 200 -8.54 44.85 -31.51
CA PRO A 200 -8.70 44.27 -30.19
C PRO A 200 -9.34 45.28 -29.23
N ALA A 201 -10.22 44.81 -28.35
CA ALA A 201 -10.78 45.63 -27.30
C ALA A 201 -9.68 45.94 -26.27
N ALA A 202 -9.39 47.22 -26.05
CA ALA A 202 -8.38 47.71 -25.09
C ALA A 202 -8.73 47.32 -23.64
#